data_AF-A0A382J146-F1
#
_entry.id   AF-A0A382J146-F1
#
_cell.length_a   1.000
_cell.length_b   1.000
_cell.length_c   1.000
_cell.angle_alpha   90.00
_cell.angle_beta   90.00
_cell.angle_gamma   90.00
#
_symmetry.space_group_name_H-M   'P 1'
#
loop_
_entity.id
_entity.type
_entity.pdbx_description
1 polymer ?
#
loop_
_entity_poly.entity_id
_entity_poly.type
_entity_poly.pdbx_seq_one_letter_code
_entity_poly.pdbx_strand_id
1 'polypeptide(L)' 'MANTTSGTVTFDKTFAVDEIIEEAYERIGLQSVSGYQLKTARRSLNVMFQEWG' A
#
# COMPACT_ATOMS: atom_id res chain seq x y z
N MET A 1 26.01 -22.98 12.92
CA MET A 1 25.71 -22.30 11.64
C MET A 1 24.24 -22.59 11.34
N ALA A 2 23.37 -21.61 11.57
CA ALA A 2 21.93 -21.74 11.48
C ALA A 2 21.45 -21.23 10.11
N ASN A 3 20.68 -22.06 9.43
CA ASN A 3 20.32 -21.90 8.04
C ASN A 3 19.19 -20.87 8.00
N THR A 4 19.51 -19.61 7.66
CA THR A 4 18.47 -18.61 7.41
C THR A 4 17.66 -19.10 6.22
N THR A 5 16.43 -19.54 6.48
CA THR A 5 15.53 -19.90 5.39
C THR A 5 15.07 -18.57 4.84
N SER A 6 15.49 -18.23 3.63
CA SER A 6 14.88 -17.13 2.87
C SER A 6 13.44 -17.54 2.60
N GLY A 7 12.57 -17.30 3.59
CA GLY A 7 11.14 -17.45 3.44
C GLY A 7 10.74 -16.44 2.39
N THR A 8 10.45 -16.91 1.18
CA THR A 8 9.83 -16.09 0.16
C THR A 8 8.57 -15.51 0.78
N VAL A 9 8.60 -14.21 1.10
CA VAL A 9 7.41 -13.46 1.46
C VAL A 9 6.53 -13.52 0.22
N THR A 10 5.49 -14.34 0.29
CA THR A 10 4.49 -14.36 -0.77
C THR A 10 3.73 -13.07 -0.55
N PHE A 11 4.02 -12.04 -1.35
CA PHE A 11 3.21 -10.83 -1.36
C PHE A 11 1.81 -11.26 -1.75
N ASP A 12 0.94 -11.35 -0.75
CA ASP A 12 -0.42 -11.82 -0.93
C ASP A 12 -1.09 -10.92 -1.98
N LYS A 13 -1.53 -11.50 -3.09
CA LYS A 13 -2.07 -10.72 -4.23
C LYS A 13 -3.44 -10.10 -3.94
N THR A 14 -3.93 -10.25 -2.71
CA THR A 14 -5.25 -9.81 -2.24
C THR A 14 -5.20 -8.65 -1.25
N PHE A 15 -4.09 -7.90 -1.16
CA PHE A 15 -4.13 -6.66 -0.38
C PHE A 15 -5.13 -5.68 -0.99
N ALA A 16 -6.09 -5.24 -0.18
CA ALA A 16 -7.04 -4.22 -0.60
C ALA A 16 -6.29 -2.88 -0.79
N VAL A 17 -6.55 -2.18 -1.89
CA VAL A 17 -5.91 -0.88 -2.17
C VAL A 17 -6.15 0.11 -1.03
N ASP A 18 -7.29 0.01 -0.35
CA ASP A 18 -7.63 0.88 0.77
C ASP A 18 -6.72 0.61 1.99
N GLU A 19 -6.40 -0.65 2.31
CA GLU A 19 -5.46 -1.01 3.37
C GLU A 19 -4.03 -0.52 3.08
N ILE A 20 -3.59 -0.62 1.82
CA ILE A 20 -2.27 -0.13 1.40
C ILE A 20 -2.15 1.38 1.58
N ILE A 21 -3.22 2.12 1.24
CA ILE A 21 -3.26 3.57 1.40
C ILE A 21 -3.21 3.94 2.89
N GLU A 22 -3.99 3.27 3.73
CA GLU A 22 -4.00 3.51 5.18
C GLU A 22 -2.64 3.22 5.81
N GLU A 23 -2.03 2.07 5.51
CA GLU A 23 -0.71 1.72 6.02
C GLU A 23 0.36 2.72 5.54
N ALA A 24 0.27 3.20 4.30
CA ALA A 24 1.19 4.22 3.80
C ALA A 24 1.08 5.53 4.58
N TYR A 25 -0.14 5.96 4.94
CA TYR A 25 -0.35 7.13 5.77
C TYR A 25 0.16 6.92 7.21
N GLU A 26 -0.06 5.75 7.80
CA GLU A 26 0.49 5.41 9.12
C GLU A 26 2.02 5.41 9.13
N ARG A 27 2.66 4.84 8.09
CA ARG A 27 4.12 4.81 7.96
C ARG A 27 4.76 6.19 7.89
N ILE A 28 4.04 7.18 7.35
CA ILE A 28 4.50 8.59 7.32
C ILE A 28 4.03 9.40 8.53
N GLY A 29 3.41 8.76 9.53
CA GLY A 29 2.98 9.38 10.78
C GLY A 29 1.63 10.09 10.73
N LEU A 30 0.82 9.85 9.70
CA LEU A 30 -0.53 10.42 9.53
C LEU A 30 -1.58 9.41 10.00
N GLN A 31 -2.01 9.52 11.26
CA GLN A 31 -2.94 8.58 11.91
C GLN A 31 -4.42 8.99 11.87
N SER A 32 -4.75 10.14 11.26
CA SER A 32 -6.14 10.63 11.17
C SER A 32 -6.46 11.05 9.74
N VAL A 33 -6.45 10.06 8.85
CA VAL A 33 -6.79 10.29 7.45
C VAL A 33 -8.29 10.36 7.25
N SER A 34 -8.73 11.45 6.63
CA SER A 34 -10.15 11.61 6.28
C SER A 34 -10.51 10.77 5.06
N GLY A 35 -11.78 10.37 4.95
CA GLY A 35 -12.26 9.61 3.77
C GLY A 35 -12.01 10.30 2.42
N TYR A 36 -11.89 11.64 2.42
CA TYR A 36 -11.51 12.39 1.23
C TYR A 36 -10.04 12.15 0.82
N GLN A 37 -9.13 12.01 1.78
CA GLN A 37 -7.72 11.70 1.51
C GLN A 37 -7.57 10.29 0.93
N LEU A 38 -8.30 9.30 1.46
CA LEU A 38 -8.33 7.94 0.91
C LEU A 38 -8.81 7.93 -0.55
N LYS A 39 -9.91 8.65 -0.85
CA LYS A 39 -10.44 8.79 -2.20
C LYS A 39 -9.44 9.46 -3.15
N THR A 40 -8.73 10.47 -2.67
CA THR A 40 -7.72 11.19 -3.46
C THR A 40 -6.51 10.31 -3.74
N ALA A 41 -5.99 9.61 -2.73
CA ALA A 41 -4.87 8.68 -2.87
C ALA A 41 -5.18 7.58 -3.89
N ARG A 42 -6.39 7.00 -3.85
CA ARG A 42 -6.81 5.99 -4.83
C ARG A 42 -6.87 6.53 -6.26
N ARG A 43 -7.33 7.78 -6.43
CA ARG A 43 -7.32 8.43 -7.76
C ARG A 43 -5.90 8.68 -8.25
N SER A 44 -4.99 9.11 -7.38
CA SER A 44 -3.58 9.31 -7.72
C SER A 44 -2.92 8.00 -8.16
N LEU A 45 -3.20 6.89 -7.47
CA LEU A 45 -2.72 5.57 -7.86
C LEU A 45 -3.24 5.16 -9.24
N ASN A 46 -4.54 5.34 -9.50
CA ASN A 46 -5.12 5.04 -10.81
C ASN A 46 -4.42 5.85 -11.92
N VAL A 47 -4.18 7.15 -11.72
CA VAL A 47 -3.45 7.97 -12.71
C VAL A 47 -2.02 7.45 -12.90
N MET A 48 -1.28 7.17 -11.82
CA MET A 48 0.09 6.64 -11.92
C MET A 48 0.17 5.33 -12.72
N PHE A 49 -0.76 4.42 -12.50
CA PHE A 49 -0.80 3.15 -13.25
C PHE A 49 -1.33 3.31 -14.67
N GLN A 50 -2.14 4.34 -14.96
CA GLN A 50 -2.55 4.64 -16.34
C GLN A 50 -1.41 5.21 -17.19
N GLU A 51 -0.51 6.00 -16.59
CA GLU A 51 0.67 6.54 -17.28
C GLU A 51 1.80 5.49 -17.47
N TRP A 52 1.65 4.29 -16.89
CA TRP A 52 2.62 3.19 -16.98
C TRP A 52 2.19 2.09 -17.99
N GLY A 53 1.16 2.36 -18.80
CA GLY A 53 0.68 1.49 -19.88
C GLY A 53 1.46 1.65 -21.18
#